data_AF-A0A381TZL2-F1
#
_entry.id   AF-A0A381TZL2-F1
#
_cell.length_a   1.000
_cell.length_b   1.000
_cell.length_c   1.000
_cell.angle_alpha   90.00
_cell.angle_beta   90.00
_cell.angle_gamma   90.00
#
_symmetry.space_group_name_H-M   'P 1'
#
loop_
_entity.id
_entity.type
_entity.pdbx_description
1 polymer ?
#
loop_
_entity_poly.entity_id
_entity_poly.type
_entity_poly.pdbx_seq_one_letter_code
_entity_poly.pdbx_strand_id
1 'polypeptide(L)'
;MKIDAEKGEGIDLAKQYGVRGFPTIIFANDKGVEIDRIIGYRPPESFLKDLKRIYSGKNTLPDMLEDFQQNPTKFNTLFKLAKKYESMNDQSSAKQMVNAILDAGTDSAGTAAFYSILYDAREIKDPIPLIAYADKNPNSENSTIALGEAMWFVRRAGENPDLEADLYVRIVNGMKDPNPSRLNGFSWRMSELEKNMDLALEKIIWAIDHVTDEEQKYMFLDTKAELLWKMGRVDEAISEIEKCITYKPEDTYYNEQLEKFKKSLNS
;
A
#
# COMPACT_ATOMS: atom_id res chain seq x y z
N MET A 1 -30.63 2.16 3.07
CA MET A 1 -30.50 3.34 2.20
C MET A 1 -29.31 3.13 1.28
N LYS A 2 -29.42 3.45 -0.01
CA LYS A 2 -28.29 3.47 -0.96
C LYS A 2 -28.17 4.89 -1.48
N ILE A 3 -26.98 5.48 -1.38
CA ILE A 3 -26.73 6.87 -1.75
C ILE A 3 -25.52 6.91 -2.67
N ASP A 4 -25.61 7.73 -3.72
CA ASP A 4 -24.47 8.11 -4.55
C ASP A 4 -23.66 9.15 -3.76
N ALA A 5 -22.53 8.73 -3.19
CA ALA A 5 -21.67 9.57 -2.35
C ALA A 5 -20.95 10.68 -3.13
N GLU A 6 -21.05 10.69 -4.46
CA GLU A 6 -20.42 11.70 -5.32
C GLU A 6 -21.43 12.75 -5.81
N LYS A 7 -22.71 12.65 -5.42
CA LYS A 7 -23.78 13.54 -5.88
C LYS A 7 -24.76 13.92 -4.76
N GLY A 8 -25.33 15.12 -4.89
CA GLY A 8 -26.40 15.60 -4.00
C GLY A 8 -26.02 15.52 -2.53
N GLU A 9 -26.95 15.03 -1.70
CA GLU A 9 -26.75 14.83 -0.25
C GLU A 9 -25.62 13.84 0.09
N GLY A 10 -25.25 12.97 -0.84
CA GLY A 10 -24.21 11.96 -0.63
C GLY A 10 -22.83 12.56 -0.40
N ILE A 11 -22.53 13.73 -0.97
CA ILE A 11 -21.25 14.43 -0.77
C ILE A 11 -21.09 14.85 0.69
N ASP A 12 -22.15 15.39 1.29
CA ASP A 12 -22.12 15.87 2.67
C ASP A 12 -22.14 14.70 3.65
N LEU A 13 -22.89 13.64 3.35
CA LEU A 13 -22.86 12.40 4.14
C LEU A 13 -21.48 11.72 4.08
N ALA A 14 -20.84 11.68 2.91
CA ALA A 14 -19.49 11.14 2.78
C ALA A 14 -18.47 11.92 3.61
N LYS A 15 -18.57 13.26 3.63
CA LYS A 15 -17.74 14.12 4.50
C LYS A 15 -18.05 13.88 5.99
N GLN A 16 -19.33 13.86 6.37
CA GLN A 16 -19.78 13.66 7.75
C GLN A 16 -19.23 12.36 8.34
N TYR A 17 -19.28 11.26 7.59
CA TYR A 17 -18.77 9.95 8.03
C TYR A 17 -17.31 9.69 7.64
N GLY A 18 -16.59 10.69 7.12
CA GLY A 18 -15.17 10.54 6.75
C GLY A 18 -14.92 9.44 5.72
N VAL A 19 -15.84 9.20 4.79
CA VAL A 19 -15.71 8.18 3.74
C VAL A 19 -14.65 8.61 2.74
N ARG A 20 -13.60 7.80 2.57
CA ARG A 20 -12.48 8.05 1.65
C ARG A 20 -12.34 7.02 0.52
N GLY A 21 -13.21 6.00 0.51
CA GLY A 21 -13.17 4.94 -0.48
C GLY A 21 -14.52 4.25 -0.63
N PHE A 22 -14.78 3.75 -1.82
CA PHE A 22 -16.06 3.13 -2.18
C PHE A 22 -15.87 1.66 -2.59
N PRO A 23 -16.87 0.79 -2.31
CA PRO A 23 -18.04 1.06 -1.47
C PRO A 23 -17.66 1.16 0.02
N THR A 24 -18.40 1.95 0.79
CA THR A 24 -18.36 1.93 2.27
C THR A 24 -19.79 1.82 2.79
N ILE A 25 -20.02 0.88 3.71
CA ILE A 25 -21.31 0.66 4.36
C ILE A 25 -21.19 1.13 5.80
N ILE A 26 -21.98 2.15 6.16
CA ILE A 26 -22.01 2.75 7.49
C ILE A 26 -23.21 2.21 8.26
N PHE A 27 -23.00 1.84 9.52
CA PHE A 27 -24.04 1.50 10.48
C PHE A 27 -24.08 2.63 11.50
N ALA A 28 -25.18 3.37 11.55
CA ALA A 28 -25.37 4.46 12.49
C ALA A 28 -26.64 4.24 13.32
N ASN A 29 -26.69 4.83 14.51
CA ASN A 29 -27.88 4.83 15.35
C ASN A 29 -28.91 5.88 14.89
N ASP A 30 -30.03 5.96 15.59
CA ASP A 30 -31.13 6.91 15.36
C ASP A 30 -30.71 8.40 15.48
N LYS A 31 -29.58 8.67 16.14
CA LYS A 31 -28.98 10.00 16.26
C LYS A 31 -27.96 10.31 15.17
N GLY A 32 -27.75 9.40 14.21
CA GLY A 32 -26.73 9.55 13.17
C GLY A 32 -25.29 9.40 13.66
N VAL A 33 -25.09 8.85 14.86
CA VAL A 33 -23.75 8.50 15.36
C VAL A 33 -23.38 7.13 14.84
N GLU A 34 -22.20 7.03 14.26
CA GLU A 34 -21.70 5.78 13.72
C GLU A 34 -21.42 4.74 14.81
N ILE A 35 -21.90 3.52 14.59
CA ILE A 35 -21.72 2.33 15.42
C ILE A 35 -20.58 1.49 14.85
N ASP A 36 -20.57 1.29 13.53
CA ASP A 36 -19.56 0.49 12.83
C ASP A 36 -19.60 0.77 11.31
N ARG A 37 -18.63 0.20 10.59
CA ARG A 37 -18.55 0.26 9.13
C ARG A 37 -17.98 -1.01 8.50
N ILE A 38 -18.27 -1.19 7.22
CA ILE A 38 -17.59 -2.14 6.34
C ILE A 38 -17.01 -1.35 5.18
N ILE A 39 -15.68 -1.40 5.04
CA ILE A 39 -14.94 -0.67 4.00
C ILE A 39 -14.57 -1.64 2.87
N GLY A 40 -14.83 -1.21 1.64
CA GLY A 40 -14.51 -1.94 0.42
C GLY A 40 -15.46 -3.12 0.15
N TYR A 41 -15.24 -3.74 -1.00
CA TYR A 41 -15.96 -4.97 -1.35
C TYR A 41 -15.57 -6.12 -0.41
N ARG A 42 -16.57 -6.95 -0.08
CA ARG A 42 -16.41 -8.19 0.66
C ARG A 42 -17.17 -9.31 -0.06
N PRO A 43 -16.57 -10.50 -0.23
CA PRO A 43 -17.31 -11.68 -0.68
C PRO A 43 -18.50 -11.98 0.24
N PRO A 44 -19.58 -12.61 -0.27
CA PRO A 44 -20.83 -12.80 0.47
C PRO A 44 -20.68 -13.42 1.87
N GLU A 45 -19.84 -14.44 2.02
CA GLU A 45 -19.64 -15.11 3.32
C GLU A 45 -18.98 -14.21 4.36
N SER A 46 -17.92 -13.49 3.95
CA SER A 46 -17.22 -12.54 4.82
C SER A 46 -18.12 -11.36 5.19
N PHE A 47 -18.89 -10.86 4.23
CA PHE A 47 -19.86 -9.80 4.45
C PHE A 47 -20.94 -10.19 5.46
N LEU A 48 -21.51 -11.40 5.33
CA LEU A 48 -22.50 -11.91 6.28
C LEU A 48 -21.91 -12.09 7.68
N LYS A 49 -20.64 -12.51 7.79
CA LYS A 49 -19.94 -12.62 9.08
C LYS A 49 -19.78 -11.26 9.74
N ASP A 50 -19.39 -10.23 8.99
CA ASP A 50 -19.28 -8.86 9.48
C ASP A 50 -20.65 -8.32 9.93
N LEU A 51 -21.70 -8.52 9.14
CA LEU A 51 -23.07 -8.14 9.50
C LEU A 51 -23.54 -8.78 10.80
N LYS A 52 -23.35 -10.10 10.96
CA LYS A 52 -23.73 -10.82 12.19
C LYS A 52 -22.98 -10.29 13.40
N ARG A 53 -21.68 -10.01 13.25
CA ARG A 53 -20.87 -9.41 14.31
C ARG A 53 -21.41 -8.04 14.72
N ILE A 54 -21.62 -7.14 13.75
CA ILE A 54 -22.13 -5.79 13.99
C ILE A 54 -23.51 -5.84 14.65
N TYR A 55 -24.41 -6.69 14.14
CA TYR A 55 -25.74 -6.89 14.70
C TYR A 55 -25.70 -7.40 16.15
N SER A 56 -24.71 -8.22 16.50
CA SER A 56 -24.51 -8.70 17.88
C SER A 56 -23.88 -7.66 18.83
N GLY A 57 -23.52 -6.47 18.33
CA GLY A 57 -22.84 -5.42 19.11
C GLY A 57 -21.33 -5.64 19.33
N LYS A 58 -20.80 -6.83 19.07
CA LYS A 58 -19.40 -7.18 19.38
C LYS A 58 -18.37 -6.46 18.50
N ASN A 59 -17.31 -5.94 19.10
CA ASN A 59 -16.26 -5.14 18.44
C ASN A 59 -16.84 -3.96 17.60
N THR A 60 -17.98 -3.44 18.01
CA THR A 60 -18.51 -2.15 17.50
C THR A 60 -17.89 -1.00 18.28
N LEU A 61 -18.03 0.24 17.80
CA LEU A 61 -17.52 1.40 18.54
C LEU A 61 -18.14 1.49 19.96
N PRO A 62 -19.46 1.33 20.17
CA PRO A 62 -20.05 1.33 21.51
C PRO A 62 -19.47 0.26 22.45
N ASP A 63 -19.32 -0.98 21.98
CA ASP A 63 -18.76 -2.10 22.76
C ASP A 63 -17.30 -1.83 23.16
N MET A 64 -16.49 -1.27 22.25
CA MET A 64 -15.12 -0.87 22.56
C MET A 64 -15.05 0.29 23.57
N LEU A 65 -15.97 1.26 23.50
CA LEU A 65 -16.05 2.36 24.45
C LEU A 65 -16.49 1.90 25.84
N GLU A 66 -17.38 0.91 25.94
CA GLU A 66 -17.77 0.30 27.21
C GLU A 66 -16.59 -0.44 27.86
N ASP A 67 -15.85 -1.25 27.08
CA ASP A 67 -14.63 -1.91 27.59
C ASP A 67 -13.58 -0.88 28.02
N PHE A 68 -13.48 0.27 27.32
CA PHE A 68 -12.56 1.35 27.70
C PHE A 68 -12.96 2.04 29.01
N GLN A 69 -14.26 2.27 29.25
CA GLN A 69 -14.73 2.82 30.52
C GLN A 69 -14.38 1.92 31.70
N GLN A 70 -14.45 0.60 31.52
CA GLN A 70 -14.11 -0.38 32.55
C GLN A 70 -12.60 -0.62 32.67
N ASN A 71 -11.87 -0.51 31.57
CA ASN A 71 -10.45 -0.85 31.46
C ASN A 71 -9.65 0.24 30.71
N PRO A 72 -9.51 1.45 31.29
CA PRO A 72 -9.03 2.63 30.56
C PRO A 72 -7.56 2.56 30.12
N THR A 73 -6.76 1.66 30.69
CA THR A 73 -5.33 1.53 30.38
C THR A 73 -4.99 0.25 29.61
N LYS A 74 -5.99 -0.59 29.31
CA LYS A 74 -5.79 -1.89 28.70
C LYS A 74 -5.38 -1.75 27.23
N PHE A 75 -4.16 -2.16 26.93
CA PHE A 75 -3.55 -2.08 25.58
C PHE A 75 -4.52 -2.52 24.47
N ASN A 76 -5.08 -3.72 24.57
CA ASN A 76 -5.94 -4.28 23.51
C ASN A 76 -7.18 -3.42 23.24
N THR A 77 -7.75 -2.81 24.28
CA THR A 77 -8.95 -1.98 24.19
C THR A 77 -8.62 -0.66 23.49
N LEU A 78 -7.60 0.04 23.98
CA LEU A 78 -7.10 1.28 23.40
C LEU A 78 -6.63 1.09 21.96
N PHE A 79 -5.91 0.01 21.67
CA PHE A 79 -5.38 -0.24 20.33
C PHE A 79 -6.52 -0.56 19.35
N LYS A 80 -7.55 -1.33 19.76
CA LYS A 80 -8.75 -1.53 18.96
C LYS A 80 -9.48 -0.23 18.67
N LEU A 81 -9.61 0.67 19.66
CA LEU A 81 -10.17 2.00 19.46
C LEU A 81 -9.33 2.83 18.49
N ALA A 82 -8.01 2.83 18.63
CA ALA A 82 -7.11 3.53 17.70
C ALA A 82 -7.36 3.09 16.24
N LYS A 83 -7.39 1.78 15.99
CA LYS A 83 -7.67 1.22 14.66
C LYS A 83 -9.11 1.51 14.19
N LYS A 84 -10.09 1.52 15.10
CA LYS A 84 -11.48 1.89 14.77
C LYS A 84 -11.55 3.34 14.32
N TYR A 85 -11.00 4.28 15.08
CA TYR A 85 -10.97 5.70 14.74
C TYR A 85 -10.19 5.96 13.45
N GLU A 86 -9.06 5.27 13.22
CA GLU A 86 -8.33 5.34 11.95
C GLU A 86 -9.23 4.92 10.76
N SER A 87 -9.98 3.83 10.91
CA SER A 87 -10.94 3.37 9.89
C SER A 87 -12.09 4.36 9.65
N MET A 88 -12.41 5.16 10.68
CA MET A 88 -13.38 6.25 10.65
C MET A 88 -12.81 7.56 10.11
N ASN A 89 -11.53 7.56 9.72
CA ASN A 89 -10.80 8.74 9.32
C ASN A 89 -10.69 9.82 10.43
N ASP A 90 -10.82 9.41 11.69
CA ASP A 90 -10.61 10.25 12.86
C ASP A 90 -9.18 10.04 13.38
N GLN A 91 -8.21 10.70 12.72
CA GLN A 91 -6.79 10.57 13.07
C GLN A 91 -6.49 11.15 14.47
N SER A 92 -7.23 12.17 14.90
CA SER A 92 -7.05 12.78 16.21
C SER A 92 -7.40 11.80 17.32
N SER A 93 -8.60 11.19 17.27
CA SER A 93 -8.99 10.19 18.26
C SER A 93 -8.11 8.94 18.20
N ALA A 94 -7.68 8.52 17.00
CA ALA A 94 -6.74 7.41 16.87
C ALA A 94 -5.41 7.69 17.60
N LYS A 95 -4.85 8.89 17.40
CA LYS A 95 -3.62 9.35 18.07
C LYS A 95 -3.79 9.46 19.58
N GLN A 96 -4.93 9.96 20.06
CA GLN A 96 -5.23 10.01 21.50
C GLN A 96 -5.21 8.63 22.15
N MET A 97 -5.79 7.62 21.50
CA MET A 97 -5.78 6.25 22.02
C MET A 97 -4.38 5.64 22.05
N VAL A 98 -3.55 5.90 21.03
CA VAL A 98 -2.15 5.47 21.02
C VAL A 98 -1.34 6.15 22.13
N ASN A 99 -1.50 7.45 22.32
CA ASN A 99 -0.82 8.18 23.40
C ASN A 99 -1.25 7.67 24.78
N ALA A 100 -2.53 7.35 24.96
CA ALA A 100 -3.02 6.75 26.22
C ALA A 100 -2.35 5.40 26.53
N ILE A 101 -2.00 4.59 25.51
CA ILE A 101 -1.24 3.35 25.70
C ILE A 101 0.18 3.66 26.21
N LEU A 102 0.82 4.65 25.59
CA LEU A 102 2.19 5.06 25.92
C LEU A 102 2.27 5.62 27.34
N ASP A 103 1.34 6.51 27.69
CA ASP A 103 1.26 7.13 29.02
C ASP A 103 0.97 6.08 30.11
N ALA A 104 0.16 5.06 29.79
CA ALA A 104 -0.12 3.95 30.69
C ALA A 104 1.04 2.95 30.82
N GLY A 105 2.05 3.03 29.95
CA GLY A 105 3.18 2.09 29.93
C GLY A 105 2.78 0.65 29.58
N THR A 106 1.67 0.46 28.85
CA THR A 106 1.15 -0.89 28.51
C THR A 106 1.63 -1.43 27.16
N ASP A 107 2.51 -0.70 26.47
CA ASP A 107 3.10 -1.09 25.17
C ASP A 107 4.35 -1.96 25.31
N SER A 108 4.19 -3.21 25.73
CA SER A 108 5.33 -4.13 25.90
C SER A 108 6.04 -4.47 24.58
N ALA A 109 5.36 -4.38 23.44
CA ALA A 109 5.87 -4.78 22.13
C ALA A 109 6.36 -3.59 21.28
N GLY A 110 6.25 -2.35 21.76
CA GLY A 110 6.60 -1.15 20.97
C GLY A 110 5.64 -0.89 19.80
N THR A 111 4.44 -1.49 19.81
CA THR A 111 3.45 -1.33 18.74
C THR A 111 2.85 0.06 18.80
N ALA A 112 2.43 0.52 19.98
CA ALA A 112 1.88 1.87 20.12
C ALA A 112 2.93 2.93 19.82
N ALA A 113 4.18 2.70 20.22
CA ALA A 113 5.30 3.60 19.91
C ALA A 113 5.49 3.77 18.39
N PHE A 114 5.41 2.67 17.63
CA PHE A 114 5.43 2.73 16.17
C PHE A 114 4.25 3.54 15.60
N TYR A 115 3.02 3.26 16.05
CA TYR A 115 1.84 3.96 15.53
C TYR A 115 1.84 5.45 15.87
N SER A 116 2.43 5.85 16.99
CA SER A 116 2.65 7.25 17.34
C SER A 116 3.52 7.94 16.28
N ILE A 117 4.69 7.33 15.95
CA ILE A 117 5.58 7.81 14.88
C ILE A 117 4.85 7.86 13.53
N LEU A 118 4.06 6.83 13.22
CA LEU A 118 3.30 6.76 11.97
C LEU A 118 2.29 7.90 11.84
N TYR A 119 1.55 8.20 12.92
CA TYR A 119 0.56 9.27 12.90
C TYR A 119 1.20 10.65 12.83
N ASP A 120 2.30 10.87 13.55
CA ASP A 120 3.08 12.11 13.43
C ASP A 120 3.59 12.30 12.00
N ALA A 121 4.21 11.27 11.41
CA ALA A 121 4.71 11.31 10.04
C ALA A 121 3.61 11.64 9.02
N ARG A 122 2.39 11.11 9.20
CA ARG A 122 1.22 11.43 8.35
C ARG A 122 0.76 12.87 8.47
N GLU A 123 0.79 13.41 9.69
CA GLU A 123 0.38 14.78 9.97
C GLU A 123 1.31 15.78 9.29
N ILE A 124 2.62 15.58 9.44
CA ILE A 124 3.64 16.47 8.86
C ILE A 124 4.04 16.09 7.41
N LYS A 125 3.58 14.92 6.93
CA LYS A 125 3.91 14.33 5.61
C LYS A 125 5.41 14.14 5.39
N ASP A 126 6.12 13.74 6.44
CA ASP A 126 7.56 13.55 6.43
C ASP A 126 7.91 12.05 6.49
N PRO A 127 8.63 11.49 5.49
CA PRO A 127 9.06 10.11 5.52
C PRO A 127 10.18 9.83 6.54
N ILE A 128 10.94 10.83 6.98
CA ILE A 128 12.19 10.63 7.73
C ILE A 128 11.98 9.87 9.06
N PRO A 129 10.97 10.17 9.90
CA PRO A 129 10.75 9.43 11.14
C PRO A 129 10.46 7.94 10.91
N LEU A 130 9.76 7.61 9.82
CA LEU A 130 9.42 6.23 9.44
C LEU A 130 10.65 5.46 8.97
N ILE A 131 11.51 6.10 8.18
CA ILE A 131 12.78 5.54 7.72
C ILE A 131 13.69 5.26 8.92
N ALA A 132 13.83 6.23 9.83
CA ALA A 132 14.62 6.08 11.04
C ALA A 132 14.08 4.97 11.96
N TYR A 133 12.76 4.78 12.03
CA TYR A 133 12.17 3.64 12.73
C TYR A 133 12.58 2.31 12.08
N ALA A 134 12.47 2.21 10.76
CA ALA A 134 12.81 1.00 10.02
C ALA A 134 14.31 0.64 10.14
N ASP A 135 15.20 1.64 10.13
CA ASP A 135 16.64 1.46 10.31
C ASP A 135 16.99 0.87 11.69
N LYS A 136 16.29 1.32 12.73
CA LYS A 136 16.49 0.83 14.11
C LYS A 136 15.86 -0.55 14.35
N ASN A 137 14.87 -0.92 13.55
CA ASN A 137 14.07 -2.13 13.75
C ASN A 137 14.00 -3.00 12.49
N PRO A 138 15.13 -3.38 11.85
CA PRO A 138 15.12 -3.94 10.49
C PRO A 138 14.32 -5.24 10.34
N ASN A 139 14.13 -6.00 11.43
CA ASN A 139 13.39 -7.27 11.43
C ASN A 139 11.93 -7.14 11.92
N SER A 140 11.47 -5.94 12.23
CA SER A 140 10.09 -5.69 12.69
C SER A 140 9.12 -5.70 11.52
N GLU A 141 7.94 -6.31 11.70
CA GLU A 141 6.85 -6.24 10.71
C GLU A 141 6.39 -4.79 10.48
N ASN A 142 6.49 -3.95 11.51
CA ASN A 142 6.19 -2.53 11.41
C ASN A 142 7.17 -1.78 10.52
N SER A 143 8.39 -2.28 10.30
CA SER A 143 9.36 -1.65 9.41
C SER A 143 8.92 -1.75 7.95
N THR A 144 8.27 -2.84 7.55
CA THR A 144 7.66 -2.95 6.22
C THR A 144 6.54 -1.92 6.04
N ILE A 145 5.72 -1.70 7.07
CA ILE A 145 4.68 -0.66 7.06
C ILE A 145 5.32 0.72 6.97
N ALA A 146 6.35 0.98 7.77
CA ALA A 146 7.06 2.26 7.81
C ALA A 146 7.66 2.61 6.45
N LEU A 147 8.34 1.66 5.80
CA LEU A 147 8.93 1.86 4.49
C LEU A 147 7.88 2.06 3.40
N GLY A 148 6.76 1.33 3.45
CA GLY A 148 5.66 1.50 2.51
C GLY A 148 5.02 2.89 2.61
N GLU A 149 4.81 3.39 3.83
CA GLU A 149 4.26 4.73 4.05
C GLU A 149 5.28 5.83 3.68
N ALA A 150 6.55 5.65 4.04
CA ALA A 150 7.63 6.57 3.63
C ALA A 150 7.73 6.66 2.09
N MET A 151 7.69 5.51 1.41
CA MET A 151 7.65 5.43 -0.04
C MET A 151 6.48 6.24 -0.61
N TRP A 152 5.28 6.14 -0.02
CA TRP A 152 4.13 6.90 -0.47
C TRP A 152 4.36 8.41 -0.41
N PHE A 153 4.95 8.94 0.67
CA PHE A 153 5.28 10.37 0.77
C PHE A 153 6.32 10.78 -0.27
N VAL A 154 7.41 10.02 -0.40
CA VAL A 154 8.50 10.32 -1.34
C VAL A 154 7.99 10.34 -2.78
N ARG A 155 7.21 9.34 -3.18
CA ARG A 155 6.63 9.26 -4.53
C ARG A 155 5.64 10.36 -4.83
N ARG A 156 4.85 10.75 -3.82
CA ARG A 156 3.86 11.83 -3.97
C ARG A 156 4.52 13.21 -4.11
N ALA A 157 5.64 13.42 -3.42
CA ALA A 157 6.45 14.62 -3.61
C ALA A 157 7.12 14.62 -5.00
N GLY A 158 7.70 13.48 -5.40
CA GLY A 158 8.33 13.32 -6.71
C GLY A 158 9.65 14.07 -6.87
N GLU A 159 10.24 14.54 -5.77
CA GLU A 159 11.41 15.43 -5.76
C GLU A 159 12.73 14.69 -5.50
N ASN A 160 12.69 13.45 -5.00
CA ASN A 160 13.89 12.72 -4.57
C ASN A 160 13.94 11.29 -5.14
N PRO A 161 14.37 11.13 -6.41
CA PRO A 161 14.46 9.82 -7.06
C PRO A 161 15.51 8.90 -6.44
N ASP A 162 16.56 9.45 -5.80
CA ASP A 162 17.56 8.65 -5.09
C ASP A 162 16.96 7.98 -3.86
N LEU A 163 16.25 8.75 -3.03
CA LEU A 163 15.56 8.20 -1.87
C LEU A 163 14.42 7.25 -2.27
N GLU A 164 13.69 7.57 -3.34
CA GLU A 164 12.68 6.67 -3.88
C GLU A 164 13.30 5.31 -4.24
N ALA A 165 14.41 5.32 -4.98
CA ALA A 165 15.09 4.09 -5.38
C ALA A 165 15.62 3.30 -4.17
N ASP A 166 16.22 3.97 -3.18
CA ASP A 166 16.69 3.32 -1.95
C ASP A 166 15.55 2.61 -1.21
N LEU A 167 14.42 3.30 -0.99
CA LEU A 167 13.27 2.71 -0.31
C LEU A 167 12.72 1.50 -1.06
N TYR A 168 12.73 1.54 -2.40
CA TYR A 168 12.27 0.43 -3.23
C TYR A 168 13.16 -0.79 -3.05
N VAL A 169 14.48 -0.61 -3.08
CA VAL A 169 15.46 -1.67 -2.84
C VAL A 169 15.27 -2.29 -1.46
N ARG A 170 15.09 -1.46 -0.43
CA ARG A 170 14.84 -1.93 0.95
C ARG A 170 13.57 -2.76 1.05
N ILE A 171 12.47 -2.31 0.43
CA ILE A 171 11.20 -3.04 0.43
C ILE A 171 11.33 -4.38 -0.28
N VAL A 172 11.97 -4.41 -1.46
CA VAL A 172 12.17 -5.63 -2.26
C VAL A 172 13.04 -6.65 -1.54
N ASN A 173 14.15 -6.21 -0.94
CA ASN A 173 15.05 -7.10 -0.20
C ASN A 173 14.43 -7.61 1.11
N GLY A 174 13.47 -6.87 1.67
CA GLY A 174 12.73 -7.26 2.88
C GLY A 174 11.47 -8.10 2.65
N MET A 175 11.10 -8.43 1.41
CA MET A 175 9.90 -9.21 1.12
C MET A 175 10.07 -10.67 1.60
N LYS A 176 9.24 -11.10 2.56
CA LYS A 176 9.17 -12.51 2.99
C LYS A 176 8.55 -13.41 1.90
N ASP A 177 7.54 -12.89 1.22
CA ASP A 177 6.80 -13.57 0.16
C ASP A 177 6.90 -12.74 -1.14
N PRO A 178 7.88 -13.04 -2.02
CA PRO A 178 8.05 -12.32 -3.27
C PRO A 178 6.83 -12.50 -4.17
N ASN A 179 6.40 -11.41 -4.83
CA ASN A 179 5.26 -11.41 -5.74
C ASN A 179 5.70 -10.91 -7.13
N PRO A 180 5.47 -11.68 -8.21
CA PRO A 180 5.92 -11.32 -9.56
C PRO A 180 5.49 -9.93 -10.00
N SER A 181 4.22 -9.55 -9.80
CA SER A 181 3.71 -8.23 -10.19
C SER A 181 4.37 -7.09 -9.41
N ARG A 182 4.66 -7.26 -8.12
CA ARG A 182 5.38 -6.26 -7.32
C ARG A 182 6.83 -6.11 -7.77
N LEU A 183 7.50 -7.22 -8.09
CA LEU A 183 8.87 -7.20 -8.60
C LEU A 183 8.96 -6.62 -10.01
N ASN A 184 7.96 -6.86 -10.86
CA ASN A 184 7.82 -6.16 -12.13
C ASN A 184 7.65 -4.65 -11.92
N GLY A 185 6.76 -4.24 -11.01
CA GLY A 185 6.56 -2.83 -10.69
C GLY A 185 7.82 -2.13 -10.17
N PHE A 186 8.62 -2.82 -9.34
CA PHE A 186 9.95 -2.35 -8.95
C PHE A 186 10.88 -2.20 -10.16
N SER A 187 10.94 -3.23 -11.01
CA SER A 187 11.86 -3.28 -12.14
C SER A 187 11.55 -2.19 -13.18
N TRP A 188 10.26 -2.00 -13.48
CA TRP A 188 9.79 -0.89 -14.30
C TRP A 188 10.15 0.47 -13.68
N ARG A 189 9.90 0.65 -12.38
CA ARG A 189 10.23 1.92 -11.75
C ARG A 189 11.74 2.21 -11.77
N MET A 190 12.57 1.18 -11.61
CA MET A 190 14.02 1.31 -11.70
C MET A 190 14.51 1.63 -13.12
N SER A 191 13.80 1.19 -14.17
CA SER A 191 14.09 1.59 -15.55
C SER A 191 13.73 3.06 -15.80
N GLU A 192 12.62 3.55 -15.25
CA GLU A 192 12.24 4.97 -15.32
C GLU A 192 13.23 5.88 -14.59
N LEU A 193 13.74 5.44 -13.43
CA LEU A 193 14.68 6.19 -12.61
C LEU A 193 16.15 6.01 -13.05
N GLU A 194 16.44 5.04 -13.91
CA GLU A 194 17.79 4.61 -14.30
C GLU A 194 18.69 4.30 -13.09
N LYS A 195 18.12 3.62 -12.08
CA LYS A 195 18.78 3.28 -10.81
C LYS A 195 18.64 1.81 -10.51
N ASN A 196 19.64 1.22 -9.86
CA ASN A 196 19.63 -0.19 -9.44
C ASN A 196 19.28 -1.17 -10.58
N MET A 197 19.70 -0.87 -11.82
CA MET A 197 19.28 -1.62 -13.01
C MET A 197 19.71 -3.10 -12.98
N ASP A 198 20.86 -3.43 -12.38
CA ASP A 198 21.29 -4.82 -12.20
C ASP A 198 20.34 -5.61 -11.30
N LEU A 199 19.97 -5.01 -10.15
CA LEU A 199 19.02 -5.63 -9.23
C LEU A 199 17.62 -5.71 -9.86
N ALA A 200 17.19 -4.66 -10.55
CA ALA A 200 15.94 -4.67 -11.31
C ALA A 200 15.91 -5.80 -12.35
N LEU A 201 17.00 -6.00 -13.07
CA LEU A 201 17.14 -7.08 -14.04
C LEU A 201 17.07 -8.47 -13.37
N GLU A 202 17.72 -8.64 -12.23
CA GLU A 202 17.62 -9.87 -11.43
C GLU A 202 16.15 -10.15 -11.02
N LYS A 203 15.45 -9.13 -10.50
CA LYS A 203 14.09 -9.28 -10.00
C LYS A 203 13.06 -9.51 -11.10
N ILE A 204 13.21 -8.88 -12.26
CA ILE A 204 12.29 -9.12 -13.39
C ILE A 204 12.47 -10.53 -13.96
N ILE A 205 13.71 -11.04 -14.03
CA ILE A 205 13.97 -12.42 -14.45
C ILE A 205 13.27 -13.39 -13.51
N TRP A 206 13.45 -13.21 -12.20
CA TRP A 206 12.74 -14.02 -11.21
C TRP A 206 11.21 -13.92 -11.39
N ALA A 207 10.67 -12.72 -11.61
CA ALA A 207 9.23 -12.52 -11.81
C ALA A 207 8.70 -13.26 -13.06
N ILE A 208 9.43 -13.24 -14.17
CA ILE A 208 9.10 -13.96 -15.42
C ILE A 208 9.07 -15.48 -15.20
N ASP A 209 9.99 -16.00 -14.36
CA ASP A 209 10.07 -17.44 -14.06
C ASP A 209 8.94 -17.93 -13.14
N HIS A 210 8.32 -17.03 -12.37
CA HIS A 210 7.34 -17.38 -11.33
C HIS A 210 5.91 -16.88 -11.63
N VAL A 211 5.71 -16.14 -12.72
CA VAL A 211 4.37 -15.75 -13.16
C VAL A 211 3.69 -16.88 -13.92
N THR A 212 2.44 -17.16 -13.56
CA THR A 212 1.64 -18.23 -14.18
C THR A 212 0.73 -17.71 -15.29
N ASP A 213 0.39 -16.41 -15.23
CA ASP A 213 -0.43 -15.76 -16.23
C ASP A 213 0.40 -15.40 -17.46
N GLU A 214 -0.08 -15.82 -18.63
CA GLU A 214 0.68 -15.68 -19.88
C GLU A 214 0.75 -14.22 -20.34
N GLU A 215 -0.35 -13.47 -20.23
CA GLU A 215 -0.36 -12.05 -20.61
C GLU A 215 0.62 -11.23 -19.74
N GLN A 216 0.59 -11.44 -18.42
CA GLN A 216 1.54 -10.82 -17.50
C GLN A 216 2.99 -11.19 -17.83
N LYS A 217 3.25 -12.43 -18.24
CA LYS A 217 4.60 -12.85 -18.63
C LYS A 217 5.18 -11.98 -19.74
N TYR A 218 4.39 -11.66 -20.77
CA TYR A 218 4.85 -10.80 -21.87
C TYR A 218 4.96 -9.33 -21.46
N MET A 219 4.10 -8.83 -20.56
CA MET A 219 4.31 -7.51 -19.94
C MET A 219 5.64 -7.42 -19.17
N PHE A 220 6.04 -8.52 -18.52
CA PHE A 220 7.30 -8.57 -17.77
C PHE A 220 8.51 -8.68 -18.70
N LEU A 221 8.36 -9.38 -19.84
CA LEU A 221 9.37 -9.42 -20.89
C LEU A 221 9.62 -8.05 -21.52
N ASP A 222 8.59 -7.22 -21.73
CA ASP A 222 8.76 -5.82 -22.16
C ASP A 222 9.56 -5.00 -21.12
N THR A 223 9.23 -5.16 -19.83
CA THR A 223 9.99 -4.50 -18.75
C THR A 223 11.46 -4.93 -18.73
N LYS A 224 11.73 -6.22 -18.96
CA LYS A 224 13.10 -6.74 -19.10
C LYS A 224 13.82 -6.14 -20.32
N ALA A 225 13.12 -6.03 -21.46
CA ALA A 225 13.66 -5.43 -22.68
C ALA A 225 14.05 -3.96 -22.46
N GLU A 226 13.18 -3.17 -21.81
CA GLU A 226 13.45 -1.77 -21.47
C GLU A 226 14.71 -1.61 -20.60
N LEU A 227 14.87 -2.46 -19.58
CA LEU A 227 16.06 -2.47 -18.73
C LEU A 227 17.32 -2.80 -19.51
N LEU A 228 17.30 -3.89 -20.30
CA LEU A 228 18.43 -4.30 -21.12
C LEU A 228 18.87 -3.20 -22.08
N TRP A 229 17.90 -2.52 -22.70
CA TRP A 229 18.17 -1.41 -23.61
C TRP A 229 18.86 -0.24 -22.89
N LYS A 230 18.32 0.19 -21.73
CA LYS A 230 18.92 1.25 -20.91
C LYS A 230 20.31 0.90 -20.37
N MET A 231 20.59 -0.38 -20.19
CA MET A 231 21.91 -0.90 -19.81
C MET A 231 22.87 -1.03 -21.02
N GLY A 232 22.46 -0.65 -22.23
CA GLY A 232 23.27 -0.76 -23.45
C GLY A 232 23.35 -2.17 -24.05
N ARG A 233 22.58 -3.13 -23.52
CA ARG A 233 22.50 -4.53 -24.00
C ARG A 233 21.43 -4.64 -25.10
N VAL A 234 21.61 -3.86 -26.16
CA VAL A 234 20.55 -3.59 -27.15
C VAL A 234 20.12 -4.84 -27.92
N ASP A 235 21.06 -5.71 -28.31
CA ASP A 235 20.72 -6.97 -29.00
C ASP A 235 19.85 -7.89 -28.13
N GLU A 236 20.12 -7.94 -26.83
CA GLU A 236 19.31 -8.72 -25.89
C GLU A 236 17.94 -8.09 -25.68
N ALA A 237 17.86 -6.75 -25.61
CA ALA A 237 16.59 -6.04 -25.55
C ALA A 237 15.69 -6.32 -26.76
N ILE A 238 16.27 -6.31 -27.97
CA ILE A 238 15.59 -6.68 -29.21
C ILE A 238 15.07 -8.11 -29.14
N SER A 239 15.92 -9.05 -28.68
CA SER A 239 15.51 -10.45 -28.55
C SER A 239 14.33 -10.64 -27.58
N GLU A 240 14.26 -9.88 -26.49
CA GLU A 240 13.14 -9.96 -25.55
C GLU A 240 11.85 -9.35 -26.12
N ILE A 241 11.91 -8.18 -26.76
CA ILE A 241 10.70 -7.54 -27.31
C ILE A 241 10.12 -8.29 -28.51
N GLU A 242 10.95 -8.98 -29.30
CA GLU A 242 10.49 -9.84 -30.41
C GLU A 242 9.61 -11.01 -29.92
N LYS A 243 9.86 -11.51 -28.69
CA LYS A 243 8.97 -12.51 -28.06
C LYS A 243 7.59 -11.93 -27.78
N CYS A 244 7.52 -10.67 -27.32
CA CYS A 244 6.26 -9.97 -27.09
C CYS A 244 5.48 -9.74 -28.40
N ILE A 245 6.16 -9.34 -29.48
CA ILE A 245 5.56 -9.19 -30.81
C ILE A 245 5.05 -10.52 -31.36
N THR A 246 5.80 -11.61 -31.15
CA THR A 246 5.37 -12.95 -31.58
C THR A 246 4.07 -13.38 -30.89
N TYR A 247 3.93 -13.04 -29.61
CA TYR A 247 2.71 -13.33 -28.84
C TYR A 247 1.53 -12.44 -29.23
N LYS A 248 1.78 -11.15 -29.43
CA LYS A 248 0.74 -10.15 -29.70
C LYS A 248 1.14 -9.23 -30.87
N PRO A 249 1.12 -9.74 -32.11
CA PRO A 249 1.67 -9.05 -33.28
C PRO A 249 0.91 -7.78 -33.66
N GLU A 250 -0.37 -7.69 -33.29
CA GLU A 250 -1.22 -6.53 -33.49
C GLU A 250 -0.96 -5.39 -32.49
N ASP A 251 -0.16 -5.63 -31.44
CA ASP A 251 0.16 -4.59 -30.46
C ASP A 251 1.17 -3.60 -31.04
N THR A 252 0.71 -2.39 -31.32
CA THR A 252 1.54 -1.33 -31.91
C THR A 252 2.65 -0.90 -30.95
N TYR A 253 2.43 -1.00 -29.64
CA TYR A 253 3.41 -0.57 -28.64
C TYR A 253 4.70 -1.40 -28.71
N TYR A 254 4.62 -2.73 -28.84
CA TYR A 254 5.83 -3.56 -28.92
C TYR A 254 6.62 -3.33 -30.21
N ASN A 255 5.93 -3.04 -31.32
CA ASN A 255 6.58 -2.66 -32.57
C ASN A 255 7.30 -1.31 -32.43
N GLU A 256 6.69 -0.32 -31.75
CA GLU A 256 7.32 0.96 -31.45
C GLU A 256 8.56 0.81 -30.55
N GLN A 257 8.50 -0.06 -29.53
CA GLN A 257 9.64 -0.41 -28.68
C GLN A 257 10.79 -1.03 -29.48
N LEU A 258 10.49 -1.97 -30.38
CA LEU A 258 11.49 -2.58 -31.26
C LEU A 258 12.21 -1.53 -32.12
N GLU A 259 11.45 -0.62 -32.74
CA GLU A 259 12.03 0.45 -33.55
C GLU A 259 12.83 1.45 -32.71
N LYS A 260 12.40 1.74 -31.48
CA LYS A 260 13.17 2.54 -30.51
C LYS A 260 14.54 1.90 -30.23
N PHE A 261 14.56 0.59 -29.95
CA PHE A 261 15.81 -0.12 -29.65
C PHE A 261 16.74 -0.19 -30.86
N LYS A 262 16.22 -0.51 -32.06
CA LYS A 262 17.01 -0.54 -33.30
C LYS A 262 17.65 0.80 -33.65
N LYS A 263 16.97 1.93 -33.38
CA LYS A 263 17.54 3.26 -33.61
C LYS A 263 18.78 3.51 -32.75
N SER A 264 18.81 2.99 -31.53
CA SER A 264 19.98 3.14 -30.63
C SER A 264 21.23 2.40 -31.08
N LEU A 265 21.13 1.39 -31.94
CA LEU A 265 22.30 0.73 -32.57
C LEU A 265 23.01 1.63 -33.59
N ASN A 266 22.31 2.63 -34.12
CA ASN A 266 22.81 3.53 -35.17
C ASN A 266 23.18 4.93 -34.62
N SER A 267 23.17 5.09 -33.28
CA SER A 267 23.41 6.35 -32.54
C SER A 267 24.80 6.35 -31.94
#